data_AF-A0A965XWR2-F1
#
_entry.id   AF-A0A965XWR2-F1
#
_cell.length_a   1.000
_cell.length_b   1.000
_cell.length_c   1.000
_cell.angle_alpha   90.00
_cell.angle_beta   90.00
_cell.angle_gamma   90.00
#
_symmetry.space_group_name_H-M   'P 1'
#
loop_
_entity.id
_entity.type
_entity.pdbx_description
1 polymer ?
#
loop_
_entity_poly.entity_id
_entity_poly.type
_entity_poly.pdbx_seq_one_letter_code
_entity_poly.pdbx_strand_id
1 'polypeptide(L)'
;MSQPKDTLFITDSVQRNPSVQIIPADSLWGAETTSIIIPGNLYSNYAGQVSEYFKSGVTLVYIIVLFLFFKTLATTLTTILKGFFNLKVQLSIEDRLAATRQRNTTALISVFTIAIVFIYTFDNYLWAKHGIKEHSVFLGILLFFTGFWIFKTIVLRFTGWITKSPTPFNLIGKIGYNHLIFASILTLPLLLLHLVINPNDITILFYYLLICYLLIYLIYLSRVRQTIISHHFSHVFYILYLCTAEILPVALLINFILSNQ
;
A
#
# COMPACT_ATOMS: atom_id res chain seq x y z
N MET A 1 -56.08 0.63 -36.36
CA MET A 1 -54.98 -0.30 -36.03
C MET A 1 -53.77 0.55 -35.68
N SER A 2 -53.65 0.97 -34.42
CA SER A 2 -52.50 1.74 -33.93
C SER A 2 -51.88 0.97 -32.76
N GLN A 3 -50.65 0.51 -32.93
CA GLN A 3 -49.88 -0.08 -31.84
C GLN A 3 -49.60 0.98 -30.76
N PRO A 4 -49.82 0.69 -29.47
CA PRO A 4 -49.37 1.59 -28.41
C PRO A 4 -47.84 1.53 -28.30
N LYS A 5 -47.23 2.70 -28.13
CA LYS A 5 -45.81 2.86 -27.82
C LYS A 5 -45.57 2.47 -26.36
N ASP A 6 -44.87 1.37 -26.14
CA ASP A 6 -44.38 1.00 -24.82
C ASP A 6 -43.36 2.05 -24.35
N THR A 7 -43.72 2.79 -23.31
CA THR A 7 -42.87 3.83 -22.71
C THR A 7 -42.32 3.28 -21.41
N LEU A 8 -41.02 2.95 -21.38
CA LEU A 8 -40.38 2.30 -20.24
C LEU A 8 -39.98 3.35 -19.20
N PHE A 9 -40.67 3.38 -18.06
CA PHE A 9 -40.34 4.26 -16.93
C PHE A 9 -39.47 3.52 -15.91
N ILE A 10 -38.21 3.94 -15.80
CA ILE A 10 -37.31 3.52 -14.72
C ILE A 10 -37.56 4.44 -13.52
N THR A 11 -37.96 3.88 -12.38
CA THR A 11 -38.10 4.65 -11.13
C THR A 11 -37.06 4.18 -10.12
N ASP A 12 -36.28 5.12 -9.60
CA ASP A 12 -35.26 4.86 -8.58
C ASP A 12 -35.91 4.41 -7.27
N SER A 13 -35.52 3.24 -6.79
CA SER A 13 -36.10 2.59 -5.61
C SER A 13 -35.65 3.28 -4.33
N VAL A 14 -36.43 4.28 -3.88
CA VAL A 14 -36.42 4.73 -2.50
C VAL A 14 -37.03 3.63 -1.63
N GLN A 15 -36.17 3.07 -0.78
CA GLN A 15 -36.42 2.17 0.36
C GLN A 15 -37.89 2.17 0.83
N ARG A 16 -38.63 1.08 0.59
CA ARG A 16 -40.04 0.96 1.03
C ARG A 16 -40.32 -0.34 1.79
N ASN A 17 -41.07 -0.12 2.87
CA ASN A 17 -41.79 -1.10 3.68
C ASN A 17 -42.56 -2.11 2.79
N PRO A 18 -42.51 -3.43 3.07
CA PRO A 18 -43.09 -4.46 2.22
C PRO A 18 -44.63 -4.48 2.16
N SER A 19 -45.31 -3.55 2.83
CA SER A 19 -46.78 -3.48 2.92
C SER A 19 -47.43 -2.50 1.93
N VAL A 20 -46.67 -1.82 1.07
CA VAL A 20 -47.23 -0.86 0.11
C VAL A 20 -47.21 -1.45 -1.29
N GLN A 21 -48.36 -1.97 -1.72
CA GLN A 21 -48.59 -2.42 -3.10
C GLN A 21 -48.65 -1.19 -4.01
N ILE A 22 -47.59 -0.94 -4.77
CA ILE A 22 -47.53 0.18 -5.72
C ILE A 22 -48.15 -0.29 -7.03
N ILE A 23 -49.38 0.14 -7.28
CA ILE A 23 -50.06 -0.05 -8.56
C ILE A 23 -49.65 1.13 -9.45
N PRO A 24 -49.11 0.91 -10.66
CA PRO A 24 -48.74 2.01 -11.54
C PRO A 24 -50.01 2.73 -12.02
N ALA A 25 -49.92 4.06 -12.18
CA ALA A 25 -51.10 4.93 -12.35
C ALA A 25 -51.91 4.67 -13.63
N ASP A 26 -51.27 4.00 -14.60
CA ASP A 26 -51.82 3.53 -15.87
C ASP A 26 -52.69 2.26 -15.74
N SER A 27 -52.52 1.48 -14.68
CA SER A 27 -53.41 0.36 -14.35
C SER A 27 -54.85 0.81 -14.04
N LEU A 28 -55.06 2.10 -13.72
CA LEU A 28 -56.39 2.68 -13.53
C LEU A 28 -57.18 2.81 -14.85
N TRP A 29 -56.49 2.77 -15.98
CA TRP A 29 -57.03 2.99 -17.33
C TRP A 29 -57.02 1.73 -18.20
N GLY A 30 -56.81 0.55 -17.59
CA GLY A 30 -56.81 -0.73 -18.30
C GLY A 30 -55.57 -0.98 -19.18
N ALA A 31 -54.50 -0.19 -19.01
CA ALA A 31 -53.23 -0.44 -19.66
C ALA A 31 -52.38 -1.41 -18.81
N GLU A 32 -51.98 -2.54 -19.41
CA GLU A 32 -51.08 -3.51 -18.77
C GLU A 32 -49.64 -3.02 -18.88
N THR A 33 -49.20 -2.22 -17.91
CA THR A 33 -47.79 -1.85 -17.79
C THR A 33 -47.07 -2.89 -16.95
N THR A 34 -46.26 -3.72 -17.58
CA THR A 34 -45.34 -4.64 -16.89
C THR A 34 -44.23 -3.85 -16.22
N SER A 35 -44.34 -3.66 -14.90
CA SER A 35 -43.25 -3.13 -14.10
C SER A 35 -42.24 -4.24 -13.82
N ILE A 36 -41.07 -4.15 -14.45
CA ILE A 36 -39.93 -5.00 -14.09
C ILE A 36 -39.29 -4.36 -12.87
N ILE A 37 -39.49 -4.99 -11.70
CA ILE A 37 -38.71 -4.67 -10.51
C ILE A 37 -37.31 -5.18 -10.78
N ILE A 38 -36.40 -4.29 -11.18
CA ILE A 38 -34.97 -4.58 -11.16
C ILE A 38 -34.60 -4.63 -9.68
N PRO A 39 -34.26 -5.78 -9.08
CA PRO A 39 -33.76 -5.79 -7.72
C PRO A 39 -32.49 -4.95 -7.74
N GLY A 40 -32.54 -3.75 -7.14
CA GLY A 40 -31.35 -2.95 -6.90
C GLY A 40 -30.33 -3.86 -6.23
N ASN A 41 -29.12 -3.93 -6.79
CA ASN A 41 -28.07 -4.90 -6.42
C ASN A 41 -27.88 -4.97 -4.89
N LEU A 42 -28.64 -5.84 -4.20
CA LEU A 42 -28.49 -6.09 -2.77
C LEU A 42 -27.08 -6.63 -2.47
N TYR A 43 -26.49 -7.31 -3.46
CA TYR A 43 -25.09 -7.74 -3.43
C TYR A 43 -24.08 -6.60 -3.43
N SER A 44 -24.33 -5.47 -4.10
CA SER A 44 -23.37 -4.34 -4.08
C SER A 44 -23.40 -3.60 -2.76
N ASN A 45 -24.58 -3.44 -2.15
CA ASN A 45 -24.71 -2.78 -0.84
C ASN A 45 -24.13 -3.65 0.30
N TYR A 46 -24.31 -4.96 0.25
CA TYR A 46 -23.72 -5.87 1.23
C TYR A 46 -22.19 -5.98 1.07
N ALA A 47 -21.69 -6.06 -0.16
CA ALA A 47 -20.25 -6.11 -0.43
C ALA A 47 -19.54 -4.81 -0.01
N GLY A 48 -20.16 -3.65 -0.25
CA GLY A 48 -19.66 -2.35 0.21
C GLY A 48 -19.59 -2.24 1.73
N GLN A 49 -20.64 -2.67 2.46
CA GLN A 49 -20.63 -2.66 3.92
C GLN A 49 -19.54 -3.55 4.52
N VAL A 50 -19.35 -4.78 4.01
CA VAL A 50 -18.31 -5.70 4.51
C VAL A 50 -16.91 -5.12 4.30
N SER A 51 -16.68 -4.46 3.17
CA SER A 51 -15.46 -3.73 2.83
C SER A 51 -15.18 -2.61 3.84
N GLU A 52 -16.18 -1.78 4.15
CA GLU A 52 -16.04 -0.66 5.10
C GLU A 52 -15.74 -1.17 6.52
N TYR A 53 -16.37 -2.25 6.97
CA TYR A 53 -16.07 -2.85 8.27
C TYR A 53 -14.64 -3.36 8.36
N PHE A 54 -14.09 -3.92 7.27
CA PHE A 54 -12.71 -4.36 7.24
C PHE A 54 -11.72 -3.22 7.33
N LYS A 55 -11.86 -2.20 6.46
CA LYS A 55 -11.04 -0.99 6.48
C LYS A 55 -11.05 -0.34 7.86
N SER A 56 -12.24 -0.21 8.46
CA SER A 56 -12.42 0.32 9.82
C SER A 56 -11.70 -0.53 10.87
N GLY A 57 -11.90 -1.86 10.84
CA GLY A 57 -11.26 -2.79 11.77
C GLY A 57 -9.74 -2.78 11.70
N VAL A 58 -9.17 -2.84 10.49
CA VAL A 58 -7.71 -2.78 10.28
C VAL A 58 -7.14 -1.43 10.73
N THR A 59 -7.86 -0.34 10.46
CA THR A 59 -7.45 1.01 10.91
C THR A 59 -7.50 1.13 12.42
N LEU A 60 -8.50 0.57 13.09
CA LEU A 60 -8.59 0.55 14.55
C LEU A 60 -7.42 -0.23 15.16
N VAL A 61 -7.12 -1.43 14.65
CA VAL A 61 -5.96 -2.22 15.07
C VAL A 61 -4.67 -1.44 14.88
N TYR A 62 -4.53 -0.75 13.73
CA TYR A 62 -3.38 0.10 13.46
C TYR A 62 -3.22 1.22 14.48
N ILE A 63 -4.30 1.92 14.83
CA ILE A 63 -4.27 3.00 15.84
C ILE A 63 -3.85 2.45 17.21
N ILE A 64 -4.35 1.28 17.60
CA ILE A 64 -3.92 0.60 18.85
C ILE A 64 -2.43 0.29 18.80
N VAL A 65 -1.93 -0.27 17.69
CA VAL A 65 -0.49 -0.56 17.52
C VAL A 65 0.34 0.72 17.58
N LEU A 66 -0.09 1.80 16.91
CA LEU A 66 0.59 3.10 16.99
C LEU A 66 0.66 3.63 18.42
N PHE A 67 -0.43 3.48 19.20
CA PHE A 67 -0.48 3.92 20.58
C PHE A 67 0.48 3.09 21.46
N LEU A 68 0.43 1.76 21.36
CA LEU A 68 1.29 0.85 22.13
C LEU A 68 2.78 1.08 21.85
N PHE A 69 3.14 1.38 20.60
CA PHE A 69 4.52 1.60 20.18
C PHE A 69 4.92 3.07 20.02
N PHE A 70 4.09 4.02 20.47
CA PHE A 70 4.31 5.46 20.26
C PHE A 70 5.70 5.91 20.72
N LYS A 71 6.11 5.49 21.93
CA LYS A 71 7.43 5.82 22.48
C LYS A 71 8.55 5.32 21.58
N THR A 72 8.44 4.09 21.09
CA THR A 72 9.42 3.47 20.18
C THR A 72 9.47 4.19 18.82
N LEU A 73 8.31 4.59 18.29
CA LEU A 73 8.21 5.34 17.05
C LEU A 73 8.84 6.73 17.18
N ALA A 74 8.54 7.47 18.24
CA ALA A 74 9.07 8.81 18.46
C ALA A 74 10.60 8.82 18.63
N THR A 75 11.16 7.86 19.37
CA THR A 75 12.61 7.73 19.52
C THR A 75 13.29 7.33 18.22
N THR A 76 12.69 6.41 17.46
CA THR A 76 13.24 5.95 16.18
C THR A 76 13.17 7.05 15.12
N LEU A 77 12.06 7.80 15.07
CA LEU A 77 11.85 8.92 14.15
C LEU A 77 12.92 10.01 14.32
N THR A 78 13.12 10.48 15.54
CA THR A 78 14.14 11.51 15.83
C THR A 78 15.55 11.06 15.48
N THR A 79 15.82 9.77 15.66
CA THR A 79 17.09 9.14 15.32
C THR A 79 17.28 9.03 13.81
N ILE A 80 16.25 8.59 13.07
CA ILE A 80 16.29 8.47 11.60
C ILE A 80 16.38 9.84 10.95
N LEU A 81 15.64 10.85 11.42
CA LEU A 81 15.71 12.21 10.88
C LEU A 81 17.12 12.80 10.99
N LYS A 82 17.80 12.58 12.13
CA LYS A 82 19.20 13.00 12.32
C LYS A 82 20.16 12.22 11.40
N GLY A 83 19.94 10.92 11.23
CA GLY A 83 20.76 10.06 10.37
C GLY A 83 20.51 10.26 8.87
N PHE A 84 19.32 10.71 8.47
CA PHE A 84 18.93 10.88 7.08
C PHE A 84 19.81 11.88 6.34
N PHE A 85 20.23 12.95 7.02
CA PHE A 85 21.11 13.98 6.45
C PHE A 85 22.60 13.69 6.66
N ASN A 86 22.99 12.91 7.68
CA ASN A 86 24.40 12.68 8.01
C ASN A 86 24.74 11.19 8.18
N LEU A 87 25.46 10.63 7.20
CA LEU A 87 25.89 9.23 7.16
C LEU A 87 26.78 8.85 8.35
N LYS A 88 27.65 9.76 8.82
CA LYS A 88 28.56 9.53 9.95
C LYS A 88 27.79 9.40 11.26
N VAL A 89 26.72 10.18 11.42
CA VAL A 89 25.79 10.09 12.55
C VAL A 89 24.96 8.81 12.46
N GLN A 90 24.56 8.40 11.26
CA GLN A 90 23.86 7.13 11.08
C GLN A 90 24.73 5.94 11.50
N LEU A 91 26.01 5.92 11.11
CA LEU A 91 26.96 4.87 11.48
C LEU A 91 27.15 4.77 13.01
N SER A 92 27.29 5.90 13.73
CA SER A 92 27.51 5.89 15.18
C SER A 92 26.29 5.46 16.02
N ILE A 93 25.10 5.59 15.45
CA ILE A 93 23.84 5.14 16.06
C ILE A 93 23.67 3.62 15.89
N GLU A 94 24.18 3.05 14.80
CA GLU A 94 23.96 1.65 14.43
C GLU A 94 24.70 0.62 15.28
N ASP A 95 25.70 1.04 16.05
CA ASP A 95 26.45 0.19 16.99
C ASP A 95 25.62 -0.20 18.23
N ARG A 96 24.46 0.42 18.44
CA ARG A 96 23.59 0.12 19.60
C ARG A 96 22.59 -0.99 19.26
N LEU A 97 22.71 -2.15 19.91
CA LEU A 97 21.81 -3.31 19.76
C LEU A 97 20.33 -2.96 20.02
N ALA A 98 20.04 -2.12 21.02
CA ALA A 98 18.68 -1.65 21.31
C ALA A 98 18.06 -0.86 20.15
N ALA A 99 18.85 -0.04 19.46
CA ALA A 99 18.40 0.73 18.30
C ALA A 99 18.07 -0.19 17.12
N THR A 100 18.77 -1.31 16.96
CA THR A 100 18.47 -2.30 15.92
C THR A 100 17.13 -2.99 16.15
N ARG A 101 16.83 -3.43 17.39
CA ARG A 101 15.54 -4.06 17.70
C ARG A 101 14.37 -3.09 17.54
N GLN A 102 14.50 -1.87 18.05
CA GLN A 102 13.47 -0.82 17.93
C GLN A 102 13.18 -0.46 16.47
N ARG A 103 14.22 -0.43 15.62
CA ARG A 103 14.04 -0.18 14.18
C ARG A 103 13.31 -1.32 13.48
N ASN A 104 13.64 -2.57 13.77
CA ASN A 104 12.96 -3.70 13.11
C ASN A 104 11.46 -3.70 13.41
N THR A 105 11.09 -3.42 14.66
CA THR A 105 9.67 -3.23 15.03
C THR A 105 9.05 -2.06 14.28
N THR A 106 9.74 -0.92 14.22
CA THR A 106 9.24 0.28 13.51
C THR A 106 9.07 0.02 12.01
N ALA A 107 10.01 -0.70 11.37
CA ALA A 107 9.91 -1.07 9.95
C ALA A 107 8.73 -2.01 9.67
N LEU A 108 8.39 -2.92 10.59
CA LEU A 108 7.19 -3.74 10.47
C LEU A 108 5.91 -2.91 10.55
N ILE A 109 5.85 -1.96 11.49
CA ILE A 109 4.73 -1.00 11.58
C ILE A 109 4.62 -0.19 10.28
N SER A 110 5.75 0.25 9.71
CA SER A 110 5.79 0.99 8.46
C SER A 110 5.26 0.19 7.26
N VAL A 111 5.54 -1.11 7.18
CA VAL A 111 4.93 -1.98 6.15
C VAL A 111 3.40 -2.03 6.31
N PHE A 112 2.91 -2.11 7.55
CA PHE A 112 1.48 -2.07 7.85
C PHE A 112 0.85 -0.74 7.43
N THR A 113 1.54 0.39 7.69
CA THR A 113 1.12 1.73 7.24
C THR A 113 0.99 1.78 5.71
N ILE A 114 1.99 1.29 4.97
CA ILE A 114 1.99 1.28 3.51
C ILE A 114 0.81 0.43 2.97
N ALA A 115 0.56 -0.74 3.59
CA ALA A 115 -0.55 -1.60 3.19
C ALA A 115 -1.91 -0.92 3.39
N ILE A 116 -2.10 -0.18 4.49
CA ILE A 116 -3.32 0.61 4.73
C ILE A 116 -3.48 1.69 3.67
N VAL A 117 -2.45 2.52 3.45
CA VAL A 117 -2.48 3.58 2.44
C VAL A 117 -2.86 3.03 1.07
N PHE A 118 -2.32 1.86 0.72
CA PHE A 118 -2.60 1.21 -0.55
C PHE A 118 -4.06 0.76 -0.70
N ILE A 119 -4.66 0.14 0.34
CA ILE A 119 -6.09 -0.20 0.30
C ILE A 119 -6.94 1.06 0.08
N TYR A 120 -6.66 2.13 0.83
CA TYR A 120 -7.43 3.37 0.70
C TYR A 120 -7.26 4.06 -0.66
N THR A 121 -6.11 3.86 -1.33
CA THR A 121 -5.83 4.51 -2.62
C THR A 121 -6.31 3.67 -3.82
N PHE A 122 -6.15 2.34 -3.80
CA PHE A 122 -6.31 1.52 -5.01
C PHE A 122 -7.49 0.56 -4.99
N ASP A 123 -8.20 0.42 -3.88
CA ASP A 123 -9.25 -0.59 -3.75
C ASP A 123 -10.33 -0.47 -4.85
N ASN A 124 -10.92 0.71 -5.02
CA ASN A 124 -11.96 0.94 -6.04
C ASN A 124 -11.48 0.57 -7.45
N TYR A 125 -10.21 0.83 -7.77
CA TYR A 125 -9.62 0.50 -9.06
C TYR A 125 -9.41 -1.02 -9.23
N LEU A 126 -8.93 -1.70 -8.19
CA LEU A 126 -8.64 -3.14 -8.23
C LEU A 126 -9.92 -3.98 -8.25
N TRP A 127 -10.94 -3.57 -7.50
CA TRP A 127 -12.26 -4.19 -7.55
C TRP A 127 -12.90 -4.02 -8.92
N ALA A 128 -12.95 -2.80 -9.45
CA ALA A 128 -13.59 -2.51 -10.73
C ALA A 128 -12.94 -3.24 -11.93
N LYS A 129 -11.60 -3.37 -11.92
CA LYS A 129 -10.86 -3.94 -13.06
C LYS A 129 -10.61 -5.45 -12.95
N HIS A 130 -10.35 -5.96 -11.74
CA HIS A 130 -9.92 -7.35 -11.54
C HIS A 130 -10.80 -8.12 -10.54
N GLY A 131 -11.80 -7.49 -9.91
CA GLY A 131 -12.65 -8.14 -8.90
C GLY A 131 -11.90 -8.55 -7.62
N ILE A 132 -10.72 -7.97 -7.38
CA ILE A 132 -9.87 -8.35 -6.23
C ILE A 132 -10.39 -7.64 -4.98
N LYS A 133 -10.72 -8.42 -3.95
CA LYS A 133 -11.16 -7.91 -2.65
C LYS A 133 -10.00 -7.28 -1.85
N GLU A 134 -10.32 -6.26 -1.08
CA GLU A 134 -9.40 -5.52 -0.20
C GLU A 134 -8.54 -6.39 0.71
N HIS A 135 -9.14 -7.40 1.34
CA HIS A 135 -8.44 -8.32 2.23
C HIS A 135 -7.30 -9.04 1.52
N SER A 136 -7.53 -9.44 0.26
CA SER A 136 -6.55 -10.12 -0.57
C SER A 136 -5.43 -9.16 -0.97
N VAL A 137 -5.77 -7.91 -1.29
CA VAL A 137 -4.78 -6.86 -1.59
C VAL A 137 -3.89 -6.61 -0.36
N PHE A 138 -4.51 -6.44 0.81
CA PHE A 138 -3.80 -6.22 2.07
C PHE A 138 -2.82 -7.34 2.39
N LEU A 139 -3.32 -8.58 2.37
CA LEU A 139 -2.50 -9.76 2.63
C LEU A 139 -1.40 -9.91 1.59
N GLY A 140 -1.71 -9.65 0.31
CA GLY A 140 -0.75 -9.68 -0.78
C GLY A 140 0.40 -8.70 -0.58
N ILE A 141 0.12 -7.47 -0.15
CA ILE A 141 1.16 -6.47 0.14
C ILE A 141 2.03 -6.90 1.31
N LEU A 142 1.43 -7.38 2.42
CA LEU A 142 2.19 -7.86 3.57
C LEU A 142 3.11 -9.02 3.19
N LEU A 143 2.60 -9.99 2.43
CA LEU A 143 3.37 -11.13 1.94
C LEU A 143 4.47 -10.69 0.97
N PHE A 144 4.18 -9.75 0.07
CA PHE A 144 5.16 -9.22 -0.86
C PHE A 144 6.32 -8.53 -0.14
N PHE A 145 6.04 -7.62 0.79
CA PHE A 145 7.09 -6.94 1.56
C PHE A 145 7.88 -7.92 2.44
N THR A 146 7.21 -8.89 3.07
CA THR A 146 7.87 -9.90 3.90
C THR A 146 8.76 -10.81 3.05
N GLY A 147 8.26 -11.28 1.91
CA GLY A 147 9.01 -12.11 0.97
C GLY A 147 10.22 -11.37 0.39
N PHE A 148 10.02 -10.12 -0.04
CA PHE A 148 11.10 -9.26 -0.51
C PHE A 148 12.16 -9.01 0.58
N TRP A 149 11.73 -8.78 1.82
CA TRP A 149 12.63 -8.62 2.95
C TRP A 149 13.47 -9.88 3.19
N ILE A 150 12.85 -11.06 3.21
CA ILE A 150 13.54 -12.34 3.37
C ILE A 150 14.55 -12.54 2.23
N PHE A 151 14.11 -12.38 0.98
CA PHE A 151 14.95 -12.48 -0.20
C PHE A 151 16.18 -11.55 -0.08
N LYS A 152 15.95 -10.26 0.21
CA LYS A 152 17.01 -9.26 0.35
C LYS A 152 17.99 -9.61 1.46
N THR A 153 17.49 -10.13 2.58
CA THR A 153 18.34 -10.58 3.70
C THR A 153 19.23 -11.76 3.29
N ILE A 154 18.70 -12.71 2.53
CA ILE A 154 19.46 -13.87 2.02
C ILE A 154 20.56 -13.38 1.06
N VAL A 155 20.21 -12.54 0.09
CA VAL A 155 21.18 -12.00 -0.89
C VAL A 155 22.29 -11.21 -0.20
N LEU A 156 21.95 -10.34 0.75
CA LEU A 156 22.95 -9.56 1.50
C LEU A 156 23.87 -10.44 2.36
N ARG A 157 23.32 -11.47 3.03
CA ARG A 157 24.13 -12.42 3.80
C ARG A 157 25.06 -13.24 2.92
N PHE A 158 24.54 -13.75 1.81
CA PHE A 158 25.32 -14.52 0.83
C PHE A 158 26.46 -13.67 0.26
N THR A 159 26.16 -12.43 -0.09
CA THR A 159 27.13 -11.48 -0.61
C THR A 159 28.22 -11.17 0.42
N GLY A 160 27.84 -10.90 1.68
CA GLY A 160 28.80 -10.64 2.75
C GLY A 160 29.66 -11.85 3.13
N TRP A 161 29.13 -13.06 2.92
CA TRP A 161 29.90 -14.30 3.08
C TRP A 161 30.95 -14.45 1.97
N ILE A 162 30.58 -14.23 0.70
CA ILE A 162 31.50 -14.30 -0.45
C ILE A 162 32.64 -13.28 -0.31
N THR A 163 32.32 -12.05 0.07
CA THR A 163 33.33 -10.98 0.19
C THR A 163 34.10 -11.03 1.51
N LYS A 164 33.84 -12.02 2.38
CA LYS A 164 34.42 -12.15 3.74
C LYS A 164 34.30 -10.89 4.61
N SER A 165 33.30 -10.06 4.34
CA SER A 165 33.13 -8.72 4.94
C SER A 165 31.64 -8.43 5.13
N PRO A 166 31.00 -8.99 6.19
CA PRO A 166 29.56 -8.89 6.38
C PRO A 166 29.06 -7.50 6.84
N THR A 167 29.94 -6.69 7.41
CA THR A 167 29.64 -5.36 7.97
C THR A 167 28.92 -4.42 6.98
N PRO A 168 29.45 -4.15 5.77
CA PRO A 168 28.79 -3.28 4.78
C PRO A 168 27.42 -3.80 4.34
N PHE A 169 27.22 -5.12 4.22
CA PHE A 169 25.95 -5.69 3.77
C PHE A 169 24.88 -5.65 4.85
N ASN A 170 25.26 -5.84 6.11
CA ASN A 170 24.38 -5.62 7.23
C ASN A 170 23.94 -4.15 7.27
N LEU A 171 24.88 -3.20 7.10
CA LEU A 171 24.60 -1.77 7.03
C LEU A 171 23.65 -1.43 5.86
N ILE A 172 23.80 -2.04 4.68
CA ILE A 172 22.90 -1.84 3.53
C ILE A 172 21.47 -2.30 3.86
N GLY A 173 21.29 -3.46 4.50
CA GLY A 173 19.97 -3.93 4.93
C GLY A 173 19.32 -2.98 5.94
N LYS A 174 20.13 -2.49 6.89
CA LYS A 174 19.75 -1.51 7.91
C LYS A 174 19.35 -0.14 7.32
N ILE A 175 20.06 0.33 6.29
CA ILE A 175 19.72 1.53 5.51
C ILE A 175 18.35 1.35 4.82
N GLY A 176 18.06 0.16 4.30
CA GLY A 176 16.77 -0.15 3.69
C GLY A 176 15.59 0.06 4.63
N TYR A 177 15.69 -0.39 5.89
CA TYR A 177 14.65 -0.17 6.89
C TYR A 177 14.44 1.32 7.18
N ASN A 178 15.52 2.10 7.29
CA ASN A 178 15.40 3.53 7.56
C ASN A 178 14.61 4.26 6.45
N HIS A 179 14.86 3.91 5.19
CA HIS A 179 14.16 4.52 4.05
C HIS A 179 12.70 4.06 3.96
N LEU A 180 12.42 2.79 4.28
CA LEU A 180 11.05 2.28 4.37
C LEU A 180 10.26 3.00 5.47
N ILE A 181 10.88 3.20 6.64
CA ILE A 181 10.28 3.95 7.75
C ILE A 181 10.01 5.39 7.33
N PHE A 182 11.00 6.05 6.73
CA PHE A 182 10.86 7.42 6.23
C PHE A 182 9.74 7.56 5.20
N ALA A 183 9.60 6.59 4.29
CA ALA A 183 8.50 6.54 3.34
C ALA A 183 7.14 6.45 4.04
N SER A 184 6.99 5.55 5.02
CA SER A 184 5.74 5.44 5.77
C SER A 184 5.36 6.74 6.49
N ILE A 185 6.35 7.42 7.08
CA ILE A 185 6.15 8.70 7.79
C ILE A 185 5.67 9.78 6.83
N LEU A 186 6.16 9.80 5.59
CA LEU A 186 5.73 10.81 4.61
C LEU A 186 4.37 10.48 3.99
N THR A 187 4.07 9.20 3.81
CA THR A 187 2.83 8.75 3.17
C THR A 187 1.58 8.98 4.01
N LEU A 188 1.69 8.88 5.34
CA LEU A 188 0.53 9.00 6.24
C LEU A 188 -0.03 10.45 6.30
N PRO A 189 0.78 11.51 6.45
CA PRO A 189 0.31 12.89 6.31
C PRO A 189 -0.26 13.19 4.93
N LEU A 190 0.33 12.64 3.86
CA LEU A 190 -0.19 12.80 2.50
C LEU A 190 -1.61 12.22 2.35
N LEU A 191 -1.83 11.02 2.90
CA LEU A 191 -3.16 10.41 2.91
C LEU A 191 -4.15 11.25 3.72
N LEU A 192 -3.78 11.68 4.93
CA LEU A 192 -4.66 12.50 5.77
C LEU A 192 -5.02 13.83 5.10
N LEU A 193 -4.04 14.49 4.47
CA LEU A 193 -4.26 15.74 3.74
C LEU A 193 -5.24 15.55 2.58
N HIS A 194 -5.09 14.45 1.83
CA HIS A 194 -6.00 14.10 0.74
C HIS A 194 -7.42 13.86 1.23
N LEU A 195 -7.59 13.10 2.32
CA LEU A 195 -8.90 12.84 2.92
C LEU A 195 -9.61 14.11 3.39
N VAL A 196 -8.87 15.14 3.81
CA VAL A 196 -9.43 16.42 4.27
C VAL A 196 -9.75 17.35 3.10
N ILE A 197 -8.88 17.45 2.09
CA ILE A 197 -9.02 18.46 1.03
C ILE A 197 -9.90 17.97 -0.11
N ASN A 198 -9.60 16.79 -0.67
CA ASN A 198 -10.20 16.32 -1.92
C ASN A 198 -10.39 14.79 -1.91
N PRO A 199 -11.34 14.24 -1.12
CA PRO A 199 -11.51 12.79 -0.97
C PRO A 199 -11.89 12.06 -2.27
N ASN A 200 -12.34 12.78 -3.30
CA ASN A 200 -12.83 12.19 -4.55
C ASN A 200 -11.74 12.07 -5.64
N ASP A 201 -10.60 12.77 -5.53
CA ASP A 201 -9.56 12.79 -6.58
C ASP A 201 -8.33 11.95 -6.21
N ILE A 202 -8.50 10.63 -6.34
CA ILE A 202 -7.46 9.62 -6.04
C ILE A 202 -6.24 9.78 -6.96
N THR A 203 -6.42 10.33 -8.16
CA THR A 203 -5.37 10.44 -9.18
C THR A 203 -4.25 11.35 -8.72
N ILE A 204 -4.60 12.49 -8.11
CA ILE A 204 -3.63 13.43 -7.57
C ILE A 204 -2.82 12.80 -6.42
N LEU A 205 -3.50 12.09 -5.50
CA LEU A 205 -2.82 11.38 -4.40
C LEU A 205 -1.82 10.35 -4.95
N PHE A 206 -2.23 9.59 -5.96
CA PHE A 206 -1.37 8.61 -6.62
C PHE A 206 -0.08 9.23 -7.15
N TYR A 207 -0.16 10.35 -7.88
CA TYR A 207 1.02 11.03 -8.40
C TYR A 207 1.94 11.55 -7.29
N TYR A 208 1.40 12.12 -6.21
CA TYR A 208 2.21 12.56 -5.07
C TYR A 208 2.91 11.40 -4.37
N LEU A 209 2.21 10.29 -4.13
CA LEU A 209 2.80 9.08 -3.55
C LEU A 209 3.90 8.51 -4.46
N LEU A 210 3.67 8.44 -5.77
CA LEU A 210 4.63 7.95 -6.75
C LEU A 210 5.91 8.80 -6.76
N ILE A 211 5.79 10.13 -6.82
CA ILE A 211 6.94 11.05 -6.76
C ILE A 211 7.70 10.90 -5.44
N CYS A 212 6.97 10.84 -4.32
CA CYS A 212 7.55 10.63 -3.00
C CYS A 212 8.37 9.34 -2.93
N TYR A 213 7.77 8.20 -3.28
CA TYR A 213 8.45 6.91 -3.24
C TYR A 213 9.66 6.86 -4.18
N LEU A 214 9.56 7.47 -5.37
CA LEU A 214 10.66 7.55 -6.32
C LEU A 214 11.83 8.37 -5.75
N LEU A 215 11.58 9.54 -5.16
CA LEU A 215 12.63 10.35 -4.54
C LEU A 215 13.31 9.62 -3.38
N ILE A 216 12.54 8.98 -2.50
CA ILE A 216 13.09 8.20 -1.38
C ILE A 216 13.92 7.03 -1.89
N TYR A 217 13.47 6.36 -2.94
CA TYR A 217 14.20 5.27 -3.57
C TYR A 217 15.52 5.74 -4.19
N LEU A 218 15.55 6.90 -4.87
CA LEU A 218 16.78 7.47 -5.41
C LEU A 218 17.79 7.83 -4.29
N ILE A 219 17.31 8.41 -3.19
CA ILE A 219 18.14 8.70 -2.01
C ILE A 219 18.69 7.39 -1.43
N TYR A 220 17.87 6.36 -1.32
CA TYR A 220 18.27 5.03 -0.88
C TYR A 220 19.42 4.47 -1.74
N LEU A 221 19.28 4.47 -3.07
CA LEU A 221 20.31 3.99 -3.98
C LEU A 221 21.62 4.77 -3.85
N SER A 222 21.54 6.10 -3.72
CA SER A 222 22.70 6.96 -3.48
C SER A 222 23.44 6.57 -2.18
N ARG A 223 22.71 6.28 -1.09
CA ARG A 223 23.27 5.85 0.19
C ARG A 223 23.90 4.46 0.12
N VAL A 224 23.29 3.52 -0.60
CA VAL A 224 23.87 2.19 -0.84
C VAL A 224 25.19 2.32 -1.61
N ARG A 225 25.21 3.12 -2.68
CA ARG A 225 26.43 3.39 -3.45
C ARG A 225 27.54 3.98 -2.56
N GLN A 226 27.22 5.00 -1.76
CA GLN A 226 28.18 5.60 -0.82
C GLN A 226 28.76 4.57 0.15
N THR A 227 27.92 3.67 0.65
CA THR A 227 28.32 2.62 1.60
C THR A 227 29.30 1.62 0.98
N ILE A 228 29.02 1.17 -0.24
CA ILE A 228 29.86 0.21 -0.98
C ILE A 228 31.22 0.83 -1.31
N ILE A 229 31.24 2.07 -1.81
CA ILE A 229 32.49 2.77 -2.15
C ILE A 229 33.32 3.07 -0.89
N SER A 230 32.67 3.46 0.22
CA SER A 230 33.36 3.72 1.49
C SER A 230 34.06 2.50 2.07
N HIS A 231 33.67 1.29 1.66
CA HIS A 231 34.31 0.03 2.05
C HIS A 231 35.25 -0.53 0.96
N HIS A 232 35.70 0.31 0.02
CA HIS A 232 36.66 -0.02 -1.03
C HIS A 232 36.23 -1.11 -2.03
N PHE A 233 34.93 -1.33 -2.21
CA PHE A 233 34.44 -2.19 -3.29
C PHE A 233 34.41 -1.45 -4.64
N SER A 234 34.63 -2.19 -5.72
CA SER A 234 34.54 -1.68 -7.09
C SER A 234 33.11 -1.28 -7.48
N HIS A 235 32.98 -0.34 -8.42
CA HIS A 235 31.69 0.03 -9.02
C HIS A 235 30.96 -1.13 -9.69
N VAL A 236 31.69 -2.11 -10.23
CA VAL A 236 31.12 -3.32 -10.83
C VAL A 236 30.27 -4.09 -9.82
N PHE A 237 30.71 -4.11 -8.57
CA PHE A 237 30.02 -4.78 -7.49
C PHE A 237 28.69 -4.10 -7.12
N TYR A 238 28.64 -2.76 -7.18
CA TYR A 238 27.38 -2.02 -7.01
C TYR A 238 26.38 -2.33 -8.13
N ILE A 239 26.84 -2.46 -9.38
CA ILE A 239 25.97 -2.85 -10.50
C ILE A 239 25.42 -4.27 -10.29
N LEU A 240 26.28 -5.21 -9.89
CA LEU A 240 25.85 -6.58 -9.60
C LEU A 240 24.82 -6.63 -8.45
N TYR A 241 25.02 -5.83 -7.41
CA TYR A 241 24.05 -5.66 -6.32
C TYR A 241 22.71 -5.13 -6.84
N LEU A 242 22.71 -4.05 -7.63
CA LEU A 242 21.49 -3.49 -8.21
C LEU A 242 20.75 -4.52 -9.04
N CYS A 243 21.47 -5.24 -9.92
CA CYS A 243 20.89 -6.27 -10.74
C CYS A 243 20.25 -7.37 -9.89
N THR A 244 20.92 -7.90 -8.88
CA THR A 244 20.46 -9.07 -8.13
C THR A 244 19.42 -8.76 -7.05
N ALA A 245 19.63 -7.70 -6.26
CA ALA A 245 18.85 -7.43 -5.05
C ALA A 245 17.71 -6.42 -5.25
N GLU A 246 17.81 -5.54 -6.26
CA GLU A 246 16.83 -4.46 -6.47
C GLU A 246 16.06 -4.61 -7.78
N ILE A 247 16.75 -4.77 -8.92
CA ILE A 247 16.15 -4.74 -10.26
C ILE A 247 15.57 -6.11 -10.65
N LEU A 248 16.27 -7.21 -10.41
CA LEU A 248 15.82 -8.55 -10.80
C LEU A 248 14.48 -8.94 -10.18
N PRO A 249 14.20 -8.72 -8.87
CA PRO A 249 12.89 -9.01 -8.31
C PRO A 249 11.75 -8.23 -8.97
N VAL A 250 12.01 -6.96 -9.31
CA VAL A 250 11.03 -6.09 -9.99
C VAL A 250 10.81 -6.55 -11.43
N ALA A 251 11.89 -6.86 -12.16
CA ALA A 251 11.82 -7.32 -13.54
C ALA A 251 11.10 -8.68 -13.66
N LEU A 252 11.37 -9.61 -12.75
CA LEU A 252 10.67 -10.90 -12.69
C LEU A 252 9.19 -10.72 -12.39
N LEU A 253 8.83 -9.80 -11.49
CA LEU A 253 7.44 -9.51 -11.16
C LEU A 253 6.71 -8.89 -12.36
N ILE A 254 7.31 -7.93 -13.05
CA ILE A 254 6.74 -7.34 -14.26
C ILE A 254 6.54 -8.42 -15.34
N ASN A 255 7.54 -9.26 -15.57
CA ASN A 255 7.45 -10.33 -16.57
C ASN A 255 6.35 -11.34 -16.21
N PHE A 256 6.24 -11.74 -14.94
CA PHE A 256 5.17 -12.63 -14.48
C PHE A 256 3.77 -12.03 -14.66
N ILE A 257 3.61 -10.72 -14.42
CA ILE A 257 2.34 -10.03 -14.67
C ILE A 257 2.03 -9.99 -16.16
N LEU A 258 3.01 -9.65 -17.00
CA LEU A 258 2.85 -9.58 -18.45
C LEU A 258 2.62 -10.94 -19.11
N SER A 259 3.19 -12.03 -18.57
CA SER A 259 2.98 -13.38 -19.11
C SER A 259 1.62 -13.97 -18.76
N ASN A 260 0.93 -13.42 -17.75
CA ASN A 260 -0.38 -13.87 -17.29
C ASN A 260 -1.54 -12.97 -17.79
N GLN A 261 -1.25 -12.02 -18.67
CA GLN A 261 -2.24 -11.27 -19.46
C GLN A 261 -2.39 -11.92 -20.83
#